data_AF-A0A1D7V0C2-F1
#
_entry.id   AF-A0A1D7V0C2-F1
#
_cell.length_a   1.000
_cell.length_b   1.000
_cell.length_c   1.000
_cell.angle_alpha   90.00
_cell.angle_beta   90.00
_cell.angle_gamma   90.00
#
_symmetry.space_group_name_H-M   'P 1'
#
loop_
_entity.id
_entity.type
_entity.pdbx_description
1 polymer ?
#
loop_
_entity_poly.entity_id
_entity_poly.type
_entity_poly.pdbx_seq_one_letter_code
_entity_poly.pdbx_strand_id
1 'polypeptide(L)' 'MILLHRLKGDEFVLNASHIECLEANPDTTITLSNDRKFVVKESIPEVIEKILEYKKRILVFPLGSSPDQFKRVE' A
#
# COMPACT_ATOMS: atom_id res chain seq x y z
N MET A 1 -2.66 3.58 -2.57
CA MET A 1 -1.96 3.37 -3.86
C MET A 1 -0.48 3.58 -3.66
N ILE A 2 0.37 2.66 -4.12
CA ILE A 2 1.84 2.74 -4.07
C ILE A 2 2.39 2.62 -5.49
N LEU A 3 3.41 3.41 -5.83
CA LEU A 3 4.09 3.38 -7.13
C LEU A 3 5.22 2.35 -7.10
N LEU A 4 5.28 1.49 -8.11
CA LEU A 4 6.22 0.38 -8.23
C LEU A 4 6.74 0.27 -9.66
N HIS A 5 7.85 -0.46 -9.84
CA HIS A 5 8.45 -0.66 -11.15
C HIS A 5 8.52 -2.14 -11.50
N ARG A 6 8.10 -2.49 -12.72
CA ARG A 6 8.38 -3.81 -13.29
C ARG A 6 9.88 -3.96 -13.52
N LEU A 7 10.38 -5.19 -13.65
CA LEU A 7 11.79 -5.46 -13.96
C LEU A 7 12.30 -4.78 -15.25
N LYS A 8 11.41 -4.50 -16.21
CA LYS A 8 11.75 -3.77 -17.45
C LYS A 8 11.80 -2.24 -17.28
N GLY A 9 11.42 -1.72 -16.12
CA GLY A 9 11.43 -0.28 -15.82
C GLY A 9 10.09 0.42 -15.94
N ASP A 10 9.07 -0.21 -16.52
CA ASP A 10 7.73 0.37 -16.59
C ASP A 10 7.15 0.60 -15.19
N GLU A 11 6.66 1.82 -14.97
CA GLU A 11 5.98 2.21 -13.74
C GLU A 11 4.53 1.71 -13.73
N PHE A 12 4.06 1.31 -12.56
CA PHE A 12 2.65 1.04 -12.32
C PHE A 12 2.26 1.36 -10.88
N VAL A 13 0.97 1.56 -10.66
CA VAL A 13 0.42 1.84 -9.34
C VAL A 13 -0.38 0.65 -8.85
N LEU A 14 -0.11 0.24 -7.61
CA LEU A 14 -0.75 -0.90 -6.98
C LEU A 14 -1.53 -0.48 -5.73
N ASN A 15 -2.68 -1.11 -5.50
CA ASN A 15 -3.40 -0.93 -4.24
C ASN A 15 -2.69 -1.73 -3.14
N ALA A 16 -2.03 -1.03 -2.22
CA ALA A 16 -1.33 -1.62 -1.08
C ALA A 16 -2.26 -2.40 -0.13
N SER A 17 -3.55 -2.06 -0.06
CA SER A 17 -4.50 -2.78 0.80
C SER A 17 -4.84 -4.20 0.30
N HIS A 18 -4.50 -4.53 -0.96
CA HIS A 18 -4.75 -5.84 -1.55
C HIS A 18 -3.51 -6.74 -1.52
N ILE A 19 -2.36 -6.24 -1.06
CA ILE A 19 -1.14 -7.03 -0.97
C ILE A 19 -1.30 -8.03 0.17
N GLU A 20 -1.11 -9.30 -0.15
CA GLU A 20 -1.21 -10.41 0.79
C GLU A 20 0.17 -10.87 1.23
N CYS A 21 1.10 -11.05 0.29
CA CYS A 21 2.42 -11.60 0.57
C CYS A 21 3.53 -10.91 -0.26
N LEU A 22 4.72 -10.83 0.32
CA LEU A 22 5.96 -10.39 -0.32
C LEU A 22 7.02 -11.49 -0.16
N GLU A 23 7.62 -11.93 -1.26
CA GLU A 23 8.65 -12.97 -1.28
C GLU A 23 9.83 -12.51 -2.15
N ALA A 24 11.07 -12.89 -1.81
CA ALA A 24 12.26 -12.53 -2.59
C ALA A 24 12.91 -13.80 -3.15
N ASN A 25 12.89 -13.97 -4.49
CA ASN A 25 13.49 -15.11 -5.19
C ASN A 25 13.76 -14.81 -6.69
N PRO A 26 14.97 -14.39 -7.11
CA PRO A 26 15.88 -13.48 -6.41
C PRO A 26 15.29 -12.05 -6.30
N ASP A 27 14.33 -11.72 -7.18
CA ASP A 27 13.59 -10.46 -7.20
C ASP A 27 12.36 -10.52 -6.27
N THR A 28 11.76 -9.37 -5.96
CA THR A 28 10.57 -9.31 -5.12
C THR A 28 9.31 -9.67 -5.92
N THR A 29 8.59 -10.69 -5.46
CA THR A 29 7.25 -11.04 -5.91
C THR A 29 6.21 -10.55 -4.91
N ILE A 30 5.24 -9.80 -5.40
CA ILE A 30 4.06 -9.34 -4.66
C ILE A 30 2.89 -10.21 -5.06
N THR A 31 2.30 -10.92 -4.09
CA THR A 31 1.05 -11.66 -4.28
C THR A 31 -0.11 -10.84 -3.71
N LEU A 32 -1.16 -10.69 -4.50
CA LEU A 32 -2.41 -10.04 -4.09
C LEU A 32 -3.40 -11.06 -3.53
N SER A 33 -4.39 -10.58 -2.78
CA SER A 33 -5.49 -11.37 -2.20
C SER A 33 -6.39 -12.11 -3.20
N ASN A 34 -6.15 -11.96 -4.51
CA ASN A 34 -6.83 -12.66 -5.58
C ASN A 34 -5.85 -13.55 -6.39
N ASP A 35 -4.76 -13.98 -5.76
CA ASP A 35 -3.68 -14.80 -6.31
C ASP A 35 -2.88 -14.18 -7.46
N ARG A 36 -3.20 -12.95 -7.89
CA ARG A 36 -2.41 -12.25 -8.92
C ARG A 36 -1.05 -11.87 -8.38
N LYS A 37 -0.02 -12.06 -9.20
CA LYS A 37 1.37 -11.80 -8.84
C LYS A 37 2.00 -10.72 -9.69
N PHE A 38 2.85 -9.91 -9.06
CA PHE A 38 3.69 -8.90 -9.72
C PHE A 38 5.14 -9.09 -9.28
N VAL A 39 6.06 -9.12 -10.25
CA VAL A 39 7.49 -9.07 -9.97
C VAL A 39 7.96 -7.64 -10.16
N VAL A 40 8.63 -7.10 -9.15
CA VAL A 40 9.01 -5.69 -9.07
C VAL A 40 10.50 -5.51 -8.82
N LYS A 41 11.04 -4.34 -9.18
CA LYS A 41 12.45 -3.99 -8.92
C LYS A 41 12.69 -3.65 -7.46
N GLU A 42 11.68 -3.11 -6.78
CA GLU A 42 11.76 -2.77 -5.38
C GLU A 42 12.05 -4.01 -4.53
N SER A 43 12.98 -3.88 -3.61
CA SER A 43 13.21 -4.85 -2.54
C SER A 43 12.03 -4.88 -1.56
N ILE A 44 11.90 -5.98 -0.81
CA ILE A 44 10.86 -6.11 0.23
C ILE A 44 10.84 -4.90 1.19
N PRO A 45 11.98 -4.41 1.73
CA PRO A 45 11.98 -3.24 2.60
C PRO A 45 11.41 -1.97 1.93
N GLU A 46 11.75 -1.71 0.67
CA GLU A 46 11.22 -0.55 -0.07
C GLU A 46 9.70 -0.65 -0.28
N VAL A 47 9.20 -1.85 -0.59
CA VAL A 47 7.75 -2.07 -0.72
C VAL A 47 7.05 -1.85 0.62
N ILE A 48 7.61 -2.34 1.73
CA ILE A 48 7.05 -2.14 3.08
C ILE A 48 7.01 -0.65 3.42
N GLU A 49 8.08 0.10 3.16
CA GLU A 49 8.13 1.54 3.42
C GLU A 49 7.03 2.29 2.65
N LYS A 50 6.85 1.97 1.37
CA LYS A 50 5.77 2.53 0.54
C LYS A 50 4.38 2.20 1.10
N ILE A 51 4.18 0.97 1.61
CA ILE A 51 2.92 0.56 2.26
C ILE A 51 2.68 1.37 3.54
N LEU A 52 3.71 1.55 4.37
CA LEU A 52 3.61 2.31 5.62
C LEU A 52 3.30 3.79 5.35
N GLU A 53 3.95 4.39 4.36
CA GLU A 53 3.68 5.77 3.94
C GLU A 53 2.22 5.93 3.46
N TYR A 54 1.73 4.98 2.66
CA TYR A 54 0.32 4.94 2.29
C TYR A 54 -0.60 4.83 3.52
N LYS A 55 -0.32 3.90 4.45
CA LYS A 55 -1.10 3.70 5.67
C LYS A 55 -1.14 4.96 6.54
N LYS A 56 0.00 5.64 6.73
CA LYS A 56 0.05 6.92 7.45
C LYS A 56 -0.89 7.93 6.83
N ARG A 57 -0.87 8.11 5.52
CA ARG A 57 -1.72 9.10 4.82
C ARG A 57 -3.22 8.82 4.96
N ILE A 58 -3.63 7.54 4.99
CA ILE A 58 -5.05 7.17 5.11
C ILE A 58 -5.54 7.05 6.56
N LEU A 59 -4.66 6.74 7.52
CA LEU A 59 -5.00 6.55 8.93
C LEU A 59 -4.81 7.82 9.76
N VAL A 60 -4.29 8.91 9.18
CA VAL A 60 -4.39 10.26 9.78
C VAL A 60 -5.86 10.70 9.69
N PHE A 61 -6.68 10.06 10.52
CA PHE A 61 -7.86 10.68 11.09
C PHE A 61 -7.35 11.70 12.12
N PRO A 62 -7.89 12.93 12.20
CA PRO A 62 -7.41 13.89 13.18
C PRO A 62 -7.70 13.33 14.56
N LEU A 63 -6.64 12.91 15.27
CA LEU A 63 -6.65 12.70 16.71
C LEU A 63 -6.90 14.08 17.34
N GLY A 64 -8.16 14.48 17.37
CA GLY A 64 -8.61 15.85 17.63
C GLY A 64 -10.04 16.13 17.16
N SER A 65 -10.64 15.23 16.39
CA SER A 65 -12.08 15.26 16.13
C SER A 65 -12.83 14.85 17.41
N SER A 66 -13.24 15.83 18.21
CA SER A 66 -14.12 15.59 19.36
C SER A 66 -15.41 14.85 18.92
N PRO A 67 -16.03 14.04 19.80
CA PRO A 67 -17.27 13.31 19.51
C PRO A 67 -18.48 14.19 19.10
N ASP A 68 -18.38 15.51 19.20
CA ASP A 68 -19.49 16.45 18.96
C ASP A 68 -19.78 16.73 17.46
N GLN A 69 -19.06 16.13 16.51
CA GLN A 69 -19.28 16.37 15.08
C GLN A 69 -20.58 15.75 14.51
N PHE A 70 -21.32 14.96 15.30
CA PHE A 70 -22.65 14.45 14.95
C PHE A 70 -23.76 15.06 15.81
N LYS A 71 -23.63 16.33 16.25
CA LYS A 71 -24.78 17.10 16.73
C LYS A 71 -25.39 17.93 15.62
N ARG A 72 -26.65 17.59 15.33
CA ARG A 72 -27.72 18.43 14.75
C ARG A 72 -27.84 18.42 13.23
N VAL A 73 -28.80 17.63 12.76
CA VAL A 73 -29.85 18.11 11.84
C VAL A 73 -31.18 17.76 12.49
N GLU A 74 -32.07 18.75 12.50
CA GLU A 74 -33.33 18.82 13.25
C GLU A 74 -34.36 17.75 12.86
#